data_AF-A0A6G2PZK6-F1
#
_entry.id   AF-A0A6G2PZK6-F1
#
_cell.length_a   1.000
_cell.length_b   1.000
_cell.length_c   1.000
_cell.angle_alpha   90.00
_cell.angle_beta   90.00
_cell.angle_gamma   90.00
#
_symmetry.space_group_name_H-M   'P 1'
#
loop_
_entity.id
_entity.type
_entity.pdbx_description
1 polymer ?
#
loop_
_entity_poly.entity_id
_entity_poly.type
_entity_poly.pdbx_seq_one_letter_code
_entity_poly.pdbx_strand_id
1 'polypeptide(L)'
;MDEHSTYVALGYSDDFGLTGLAERIHSCGRRIDRASALALAAESAGGSDGAEAVELGEDARRLLSSPVSDEVLRNVWLASVGARFDPASHGTDARAWLTELSEVAAARLRRNKRSYVPPEVRPVRDAGLGRLVVTEIRDLGAILDRAQGVPGLAAGLEQIAVRADVDLGYRLFLRVLKVSRPRIEKERYDRLLALAAPLGYPLAVVHDGLDVCWPPVDTGRRDMERDFGLSGLAERFAGSWHPHSAPETLIDHLSWDGFERTPGTEAALLLEDVLRVLRSDLSTQTLTALWLAASEQGHGIHLFGGDGRRWLEEVVAVCEERLRAVAPAYVPVLRPVDAEAAPGVLRRLREREEDMAGRVVGHGQEALPGSAVAAALEQVVTRVDPDLGFRLFLRALVALAVPLTREQFAQYEAIGERFRYGESHFFRIEQLVRNG
;
A
#
# COMPACT_ATOMS: atom_id res chain seq x y z
N MET A 1 -16.82 19.45 -9.11
CA MET A 1 -18.05 18.65 -9.24
C MET A 1 -17.91 17.59 -8.15
N ASP A 2 -18.09 18.03 -6.91
CA ASP A 2 -17.85 17.22 -5.71
C ASP A 2 -19.19 16.74 -5.19
N GLU A 3 -19.52 15.46 -5.44
CA GLU A 3 -20.61 14.80 -4.70
C GLU A 3 -20.51 13.27 -4.73
N HIS A 4 -19.32 12.67 -4.86
CA HIS A 4 -19.10 11.25 -4.54
C HIS A 4 -17.90 11.16 -3.59
N SER A 5 -18.17 10.78 -2.33
CA SER A 5 -17.11 10.33 -1.44
C SER A 5 -16.44 9.13 -2.10
N THR A 6 -15.12 9.15 -2.24
CA THR A 6 -14.37 8.00 -2.77
C THR A 6 -14.62 6.77 -1.88
N TYR A 7 -14.49 5.56 -2.43
CA TYR A 7 -14.62 4.34 -1.63
C TYR A 7 -13.60 4.29 -0.48
N VAL A 8 -12.41 4.89 -0.68
CA VAL A 8 -11.42 5.12 0.37
C VAL A 8 -12.00 5.97 1.51
N ALA A 9 -12.67 7.08 1.20
CA ALA A 9 -13.29 7.95 2.21
C ALA A 9 -14.49 7.28 2.91
N LEU A 10 -15.10 6.27 2.29
CA LEU A 10 -16.12 5.42 2.89
C LEU A 10 -15.54 4.29 3.76
N GLY A 11 -14.22 4.15 3.83
CA GLY A 11 -13.53 3.19 4.70
C GLY A 11 -13.33 1.81 4.08
N TYR A 12 -13.56 1.64 2.78
CA TYR A 12 -13.23 0.40 2.09
C TYR A 12 -11.72 0.24 1.96
N SER A 13 -11.21 -0.97 2.17
CA SER A 13 -9.82 -1.35 1.89
C SER A 13 -9.72 -2.49 0.87
N ASP A 14 -10.72 -3.39 0.82
CA ASP A 14 -10.65 -4.65 0.07
C ASP A 14 -11.85 -4.77 -0.91
N ASP A 15 -12.03 -5.93 -1.54
CA ASP A 15 -13.19 -6.18 -2.40
C ASP A 15 -14.51 -6.01 -1.61
N PHE A 16 -15.45 -5.23 -2.14
CA PHE A 16 -16.72 -4.93 -1.49
C PHE A 16 -17.92 -5.20 -2.40
N GLY A 17 -19.14 -5.04 -1.86
CA GLY A 17 -20.38 -5.22 -2.61
C GLY A 17 -20.51 -6.63 -3.21
N LEU A 18 -20.90 -6.73 -4.47
CA LEU A 18 -21.06 -8.03 -5.14
C LEU A 18 -19.73 -8.77 -5.31
N THR A 19 -18.63 -8.05 -5.54
CA THR A 19 -17.30 -8.63 -5.70
C THR A 19 -16.69 -9.11 -4.38
N GLY A 20 -16.95 -8.41 -3.27
CA GLY A 20 -16.58 -8.88 -1.93
C GLY A 20 -17.33 -10.14 -1.53
N LEU A 21 -18.63 -10.24 -1.84
CA LEU A 21 -19.36 -11.50 -1.68
C LEU A 21 -18.76 -12.62 -2.54
N ALA A 22 -18.43 -12.32 -3.80
CA ALA A 22 -17.84 -13.31 -4.70
C ALA A 22 -16.50 -13.85 -4.18
N GLU A 23 -15.64 -12.97 -3.65
CA GLU A 23 -14.41 -13.35 -2.96
C GLU A 23 -14.70 -14.27 -1.77
N ARG A 24 -15.62 -13.92 -0.87
CA ARG A 24 -15.92 -14.74 0.32
C ARG A 24 -16.40 -16.15 -0.06
N ILE A 25 -17.22 -16.25 -1.11
CA ILE A 25 -17.66 -17.54 -1.65
C ILE A 25 -16.46 -18.31 -2.23
N HIS A 26 -15.59 -17.64 -2.98
CA HIS A 26 -14.39 -18.25 -3.55
C HIS A 26 -13.45 -18.80 -2.46
N SER A 27 -13.20 -18.00 -1.42
CA SER A 27 -12.32 -18.30 -0.29
C SER A 27 -12.79 -19.46 0.57
N CYS A 28 -14.05 -19.90 0.45
CA CYS A 28 -14.51 -21.15 1.08
C CYS A 28 -13.76 -22.39 0.56
N GLY A 29 -13.11 -22.31 -0.61
CA GLY A 29 -12.28 -23.39 -1.17
C GLY A 29 -13.05 -24.61 -1.67
N ARG A 30 -14.37 -24.68 -1.45
CA ARG A 30 -15.27 -25.77 -1.83
C ARG A 30 -16.56 -25.24 -2.45
N ARG A 31 -17.28 -26.11 -3.15
CA ARG A 31 -18.63 -25.77 -3.62
C ARG A 31 -19.57 -25.63 -2.42
N ILE A 32 -20.43 -24.63 -2.47
CA ILE A 32 -21.42 -24.36 -1.41
C ILE A 32 -22.82 -24.42 -1.99
N ASP A 33 -23.81 -24.67 -1.12
CA ASP A 33 -25.22 -24.65 -1.50
C ASP A 33 -25.80 -23.22 -1.41
N ARG A 34 -27.03 -23.07 -1.92
CA ARG A 34 -27.75 -21.80 -1.90
C ARG A 34 -27.95 -21.24 -0.50
N ALA A 35 -28.21 -22.08 0.50
CA ALA A 35 -28.41 -21.63 1.87
C ALA A 35 -27.13 -21.02 2.46
N SER A 36 -25.99 -21.67 2.24
CA SER A 36 -24.68 -21.17 2.65
C SER A 36 -24.29 -19.88 1.92
N ALA A 37 -24.58 -19.79 0.61
CA ALA A 37 -24.32 -18.58 -0.17
C ALA A 37 -25.16 -17.38 0.33
N LEU A 38 -26.44 -17.60 0.68
CA LEU A 38 -27.29 -16.56 1.28
C LEU A 38 -26.84 -16.18 2.69
N ALA A 39 -26.34 -17.13 3.48
CA ALA A 39 -25.77 -16.83 4.79
C ALA A 39 -24.53 -15.92 4.66
N LEU A 40 -23.62 -16.22 3.73
CA LEU A 40 -22.48 -15.36 3.43
C LEU A 40 -22.91 -13.97 2.94
N ALA A 41 -23.95 -13.89 2.10
CA ALA A 41 -24.51 -12.61 1.67
C ALA A 41 -25.07 -11.79 2.83
N ALA A 42 -25.78 -12.43 3.76
CA ALA A 42 -26.32 -11.78 4.95
C ALA A 42 -25.22 -11.32 5.92
N GLU A 43 -24.16 -12.11 6.07
CA GLU A 43 -22.97 -11.72 6.83
C GLU A 43 -22.25 -10.54 6.17
N SER A 44 -22.06 -10.56 4.84
CA SER A 44 -21.44 -9.45 4.11
C SER A 44 -22.24 -8.18 4.28
N ALA A 45 -23.56 -8.24 4.06
CA ALA A 45 -24.46 -7.12 4.31
C ALA A 45 -24.43 -6.63 5.77
N GLY A 46 -24.03 -7.51 6.71
CA GLY A 46 -23.89 -7.18 8.12
C GLY A 46 -22.63 -6.38 8.47
N GLY A 47 -21.60 -6.39 7.61
CA GLY A 47 -20.33 -5.73 7.83
C GLY A 47 -20.43 -4.22 8.00
N SER A 48 -19.49 -3.63 8.74
CA SER A 48 -19.40 -2.19 9.00
C SER A 48 -20.74 -1.60 9.48
N ASP A 49 -21.38 -2.26 10.46
CA ASP A 49 -22.70 -1.94 11.00
C ASP A 49 -23.84 -1.81 9.96
N GLY A 50 -23.67 -2.47 8.81
CA GLY A 50 -24.64 -2.52 7.72
C GLY A 50 -24.33 -1.58 6.56
N ALA A 51 -23.19 -0.87 6.58
CA ALA A 51 -22.76 -0.04 5.45
C ALA A 51 -22.54 -0.89 4.17
N GLU A 52 -22.00 -2.10 4.31
CA GLU A 52 -21.76 -3.06 3.23
C GLU A 52 -23.05 -3.49 2.49
N ALA A 53 -24.20 -3.43 3.16
CA ALA A 53 -25.48 -3.74 2.54
C ALA A 53 -25.86 -2.74 1.44
N VAL A 54 -25.32 -1.50 1.49
CA VAL A 54 -25.57 -0.50 0.45
C VAL A 54 -24.96 -0.97 -0.87
N GLU A 55 -23.66 -1.25 -0.89
CA GLU A 55 -22.94 -1.64 -2.12
C GLU A 55 -23.41 -2.98 -2.66
N LEU A 56 -23.63 -3.99 -1.80
CA LEU A 56 -24.14 -5.28 -2.24
C LEU A 56 -25.52 -5.14 -2.92
N GLY A 57 -26.39 -4.32 -2.33
CA GLY A 57 -27.71 -4.06 -2.90
C GLY A 57 -27.65 -3.22 -4.18
N GLU A 58 -26.80 -2.19 -4.22
CA GLU A 58 -26.65 -1.34 -5.40
C GLU A 58 -26.09 -2.11 -6.58
N ASP A 59 -25.04 -2.91 -6.39
CA ASP A 59 -24.45 -3.73 -7.45
C ASP A 59 -25.47 -4.72 -8.03
N ALA A 60 -26.23 -5.40 -7.16
CA ALA A 60 -27.29 -6.30 -7.60
C ALA A 60 -28.37 -5.56 -8.42
N ARG A 61 -28.81 -4.39 -7.95
CA ARG A 61 -29.81 -3.58 -8.67
C ARG A 61 -29.30 -2.98 -9.98
N ARG A 62 -28.02 -2.60 -10.06
CA ARG A 62 -27.35 -2.16 -11.30
C ARG A 62 -27.46 -3.24 -12.36
N LEU A 63 -27.09 -4.47 -12.04
CA LEU A 63 -27.21 -5.61 -12.96
C LEU A 63 -28.66 -5.94 -13.32
N LEU A 64 -29.58 -5.93 -12.34
CA LEU A 64 -31.00 -6.22 -12.56
C LEU A 64 -31.66 -5.20 -13.51
N SER A 65 -31.34 -3.92 -13.36
CA SER A 65 -31.86 -2.83 -14.23
C SER A 65 -31.26 -2.83 -15.64
N SER A 66 -30.17 -3.56 -15.85
CA SER A 66 -29.45 -3.58 -17.13
C SER A 66 -30.12 -4.49 -18.16
N PRO A 67 -29.90 -4.24 -19.47
CA PRO A 67 -30.35 -5.13 -20.54
C PRO A 67 -29.44 -6.35 -20.75
N VAL A 68 -28.50 -6.63 -19.83
CA VAL A 68 -27.58 -7.79 -19.93
C VAL A 68 -28.38 -9.09 -19.75
N SER A 69 -28.10 -10.09 -20.56
CA SER A 69 -28.82 -11.37 -20.52
C SER A 69 -28.49 -12.17 -19.26
N ASP A 70 -29.42 -13.03 -18.84
CA ASP A 70 -29.22 -13.91 -17.68
C ASP A 70 -28.00 -14.83 -17.84
N GLU A 71 -27.79 -15.35 -19.05
CA GLU A 71 -26.63 -16.16 -19.40
C GLU A 71 -25.31 -15.43 -19.17
N VAL A 72 -25.21 -14.17 -19.59
CA VAL A 72 -24.00 -13.35 -19.37
C VAL A 72 -23.78 -13.11 -17.87
N LEU A 73 -24.85 -12.76 -17.14
CA LEU A 73 -24.77 -12.55 -15.69
C LEU A 73 -24.31 -13.81 -14.96
N ARG A 74 -24.86 -14.97 -15.33
CA ARG A 74 -24.47 -16.28 -14.77
C ARG A 74 -23.01 -16.60 -15.05
N ASN A 75 -22.57 -16.45 -16.30
CA ASN A 75 -21.20 -16.77 -16.70
C ASN A 75 -20.17 -15.90 -15.98
N VAL A 76 -20.41 -14.59 -15.88
CA VAL A 76 -19.53 -13.68 -15.14
C VAL A 76 -19.55 -13.96 -13.64
N TRP A 77 -20.72 -14.27 -13.06
CA TRP A 77 -20.82 -14.68 -11.66
C TRP A 77 -20.00 -15.94 -11.37
N LEU A 78 -20.16 -16.98 -12.19
CA LEU A 78 -19.43 -18.25 -12.06
C LEU A 78 -17.92 -18.03 -12.12
N ALA A 79 -17.46 -17.22 -13.07
CA ALA A 79 -16.05 -16.88 -13.18
C ALA A 79 -15.56 -16.09 -11.95
N SER A 80 -16.36 -15.13 -11.46
CA SER A 80 -16.03 -14.31 -10.28
C SER A 80 -15.93 -15.12 -8.97
N VAL A 81 -16.70 -16.20 -8.83
CA VAL A 81 -16.62 -17.09 -7.65
C VAL A 81 -15.73 -18.31 -7.86
N GLY A 82 -15.15 -18.49 -9.05
CA GLY A 82 -14.37 -19.70 -9.40
C GLY A 82 -15.20 -20.99 -9.38
N ALA A 83 -16.43 -20.92 -9.90
CA ALA A 83 -17.39 -22.02 -9.99
C ALA A 83 -17.72 -22.70 -8.64
N ARG A 84 -17.57 -21.98 -7.52
CA ARG A 84 -17.90 -22.44 -6.16
C ARG A 84 -19.40 -22.38 -5.85
N PHE A 85 -20.14 -21.55 -6.56
CA PHE A 85 -21.59 -21.48 -6.43
C PHE A 85 -22.24 -21.14 -7.79
N ASP A 86 -23.13 -22.02 -8.26
CA ASP A 86 -23.92 -21.84 -9.47
C ASP A 86 -25.41 -21.77 -9.14
N PRO A 87 -26.07 -20.61 -9.27
CA PRO A 87 -27.48 -20.48 -8.95
C PRO A 87 -28.38 -21.48 -9.71
N ALA A 88 -28.04 -21.76 -10.98
CA ALA A 88 -28.84 -22.66 -11.83
C ALA A 88 -28.77 -24.12 -11.38
N SER A 89 -27.63 -24.53 -10.79
CA SER A 89 -27.49 -25.85 -10.16
C SER A 89 -28.39 -26.02 -8.92
N HIS A 90 -28.97 -24.92 -8.44
CA HIS A 90 -29.92 -24.87 -7.32
C HIS A 90 -31.33 -24.42 -7.74
N GLY A 91 -31.65 -24.47 -9.04
CA GLY A 91 -33.00 -24.19 -9.56
C GLY A 91 -33.37 -22.71 -9.64
N THR A 92 -32.39 -21.80 -9.58
CA THR A 92 -32.58 -20.34 -9.68
C THR A 92 -31.78 -19.79 -10.85
N ASP A 93 -32.32 -18.84 -11.60
CA ASP A 93 -31.56 -18.11 -12.62
C ASP A 93 -30.71 -16.97 -12.02
N ALA A 94 -29.83 -16.36 -12.80
CA ALA A 94 -28.91 -15.35 -12.26
C ALA A 94 -29.65 -14.08 -11.78
N ARG A 95 -30.73 -13.68 -12.45
CA ARG A 95 -31.57 -12.54 -12.06
C ARG A 95 -32.35 -12.80 -10.77
N ALA A 96 -32.90 -13.99 -10.59
CA ALA A 96 -33.55 -14.40 -9.35
C ALA A 96 -32.53 -14.40 -8.20
N TRP A 97 -31.31 -14.90 -8.43
CA TRP A 97 -30.22 -14.81 -7.45
C TRP A 97 -29.89 -13.36 -7.07
N LEU A 98 -29.71 -12.47 -8.04
CA LEU A 98 -29.46 -11.04 -7.79
C LEU A 98 -30.63 -10.36 -7.06
N THR A 99 -31.87 -10.79 -7.34
CA THR A 99 -33.06 -10.31 -6.63
C THR A 99 -33.00 -10.68 -5.15
N GLU A 100 -32.66 -11.92 -4.84
CA GLU A 100 -32.47 -12.39 -3.45
C GLU A 100 -31.36 -11.60 -2.74
N LEU A 101 -30.23 -11.34 -3.42
CA LEU A 101 -29.15 -10.52 -2.85
C LEU A 101 -29.61 -9.09 -2.54
N SER A 102 -30.35 -8.45 -3.46
CA SER A 102 -30.92 -7.13 -3.23
C SER A 102 -31.94 -7.12 -2.08
N GLU A 103 -32.71 -8.19 -1.92
CA GLU A 103 -33.66 -8.34 -0.81
C GLU A 103 -32.95 -8.52 0.54
N VAL A 104 -31.90 -9.33 0.60
CA VAL A 104 -31.05 -9.51 1.79
C VAL A 104 -30.46 -8.17 2.24
N ALA A 105 -29.88 -7.42 1.29
CA ALA A 105 -29.35 -6.08 1.53
C ALA A 105 -30.43 -5.11 2.04
N ALA A 106 -31.57 -5.04 1.35
CA ALA A 106 -32.67 -4.15 1.74
C ALA A 106 -33.27 -4.52 3.11
N ALA A 107 -33.43 -5.81 3.41
CA ALA A 107 -33.89 -6.30 4.71
C ALA A 107 -32.93 -5.88 5.83
N ARG A 108 -31.62 -5.96 5.58
CA ARG A 108 -30.60 -5.52 6.53
C ARG A 108 -30.64 -4.02 6.78
N LEU A 109 -30.79 -3.20 5.74
CA LEU A 109 -30.89 -1.73 5.87
C LEU A 109 -32.18 -1.29 6.57
N ARG A 110 -33.29 -2.02 6.38
CA ARG A 110 -34.55 -1.79 7.10
C ARG A 110 -34.47 -2.03 8.61
N ARG A 111 -33.50 -2.85 9.08
CA ARG A 111 -33.24 -2.98 10.52
C ARG A 111 -32.73 -1.68 11.13
N ASN A 112 -31.93 -0.91 10.39
CA ASN A 112 -31.43 0.40 10.82
C ASN A 112 -32.51 1.49 10.63
N LYS A 113 -33.22 1.47 9.49
CA LYS A 113 -34.29 2.42 9.18
C LYS A 113 -35.48 1.70 8.54
N ARG A 114 -36.55 1.46 9.30
CA ARG A 114 -37.72 0.68 8.83
C ARG A 114 -38.35 1.19 7.52
N SER A 115 -38.31 2.50 7.31
CA SER A 115 -38.81 3.16 6.08
C SER A 115 -37.80 3.20 4.93
N TYR A 116 -36.68 2.48 5.04
CA TYR A 116 -35.68 2.42 3.98
C TYR A 116 -36.28 1.85 2.70
N VAL A 117 -36.23 2.67 1.65
CA VAL A 117 -36.52 2.31 0.27
C VAL A 117 -35.20 2.52 -0.48
N PRO A 118 -34.71 1.50 -1.21
CA PRO A 118 -33.51 1.65 -2.01
C PRO A 118 -33.66 2.82 -3.00
N PRO A 119 -32.65 3.67 -3.16
CA PRO A 119 -32.70 4.75 -4.13
C PRO A 119 -32.76 4.20 -5.57
N GLU A 120 -33.13 5.08 -6.51
CA GLU A 120 -33.07 4.78 -7.93
C GLU A 120 -31.64 4.44 -8.34
N VAL A 121 -31.48 3.44 -9.20
CA VAL A 121 -30.19 3.00 -9.70
C VAL A 121 -29.60 4.08 -10.59
N ARG A 122 -28.37 4.52 -10.27
CA ARG A 122 -27.59 5.46 -11.07
C ARG A 122 -26.30 4.81 -11.51
N PRO A 123 -26.27 4.22 -12.72
CA PRO A 123 -25.05 3.61 -13.20
C PRO A 123 -23.99 4.64 -13.58
N VAL A 124 -22.72 4.30 -13.37
CA VAL A 124 -21.59 5.07 -13.88
C VAL A 124 -21.47 4.80 -15.38
N ARG A 125 -21.58 5.86 -16.20
CA ARG A 125 -21.64 5.80 -17.67
C ARG A 125 -20.55 6.63 -18.36
N ASP A 126 -19.42 6.84 -17.70
CA ASP A 126 -18.30 7.57 -18.31
C ASP A 126 -17.80 6.81 -19.55
N ALA A 127 -18.01 7.39 -20.73
CA ALA A 127 -17.66 6.78 -22.00
C ALA A 127 -16.14 6.71 -22.24
N GLY A 128 -15.37 7.64 -21.67
CA GLY A 128 -13.91 7.63 -21.75
C GLY A 128 -13.34 6.49 -20.93
N LEU A 129 -13.73 6.42 -19.66
CA LEU A 129 -13.35 5.36 -18.74
C LEU A 129 -13.84 3.99 -19.23
N GLY A 130 -15.07 3.92 -19.73
CA GLY A 130 -15.63 2.69 -20.30
C GLY A 130 -14.79 2.14 -21.45
N ARG A 131 -14.26 3.00 -22.34
CA ARG A 131 -13.35 2.56 -23.41
C ARG A 131 -12.04 2.00 -22.86
N LEU A 132 -11.47 2.62 -21.85
CA LEU A 132 -10.21 2.15 -21.25
C LEU A 132 -10.40 0.78 -20.56
N VAL A 133 -11.46 0.63 -19.77
CA VAL A 133 -11.82 -0.63 -19.10
C VAL A 133 -12.06 -1.74 -20.14
N VAL A 134 -12.86 -1.46 -21.18
CA VAL A 134 -13.14 -2.44 -22.24
C VAL A 134 -11.87 -2.83 -23.02
N THR A 135 -10.92 -1.90 -23.19
CA THR A 135 -9.64 -2.21 -23.83
C THR A 135 -8.87 -3.25 -23.03
N GLU A 136 -8.75 -3.08 -21.71
CA GLU A 136 -8.08 -4.07 -20.85
C GLU A 136 -8.82 -5.41 -20.81
N ILE A 137 -10.16 -5.41 -20.78
CA ILE A 137 -10.97 -6.64 -20.84
C ILE A 137 -10.70 -7.41 -22.14
N ARG A 138 -10.68 -6.72 -23.28
CA ARG A 138 -10.44 -7.35 -24.59
C ARG A 138 -9.03 -7.90 -24.72
N ASP A 139 -8.03 -7.13 -24.27
CA ASP A 139 -6.63 -7.52 -24.36
C ASP A 139 -6.31 -8.77 -23.52
N LEU A 140 -6.98 -8.95 -22.38
CA LEU A 140 -6.85 -10.16 -21.55
C LEU A 140 -7.90 -11.23 -21.89
N GLY A 141 -8.83 -10.95 -22.81
CA GLY A 141 -10.01 -11.78 -23.02
C GLY A 141 -9.70 -13.21 -23.44
N ALA A 142 -8.75 -13.39 -24.36
CA ALA A 142 -8.33 -14.73 -24.78
C ALA A 142 -7.65 -15.53 -23.66
N ILE A 143 -7.01 -14.86 -22.70
CA ILE A 143 -6.39 -15.50 -21.54
C ILE A 143 -7.49 -15.92 -20.55
N LEU A 144 -8.45 -15.04 -20.28
CA LEU A 144 -9.57 -15.28 -19.39
C LEU A 144 -10.47 -16.43 -19.88
N ASP A 145 -10.87 -16.40 -21.15
CA ASP A 145 -11.73 -17.42 -21.75
C ASP A 145 -11.09 -18.82 -21.65
N ARG A 146 -9.76 -18.91 -21.87
CA ARG A 146 -9.01 -20.17 -21.71
C ARG A 146 -8.89 -20.61 -20.26
N ALA A 147 -8.58 -19.70 -19.34
CA ALA A 147 -8.37 -20.02 -17.93
C ALA A 147 -9.65 -20.50 -17.24
N GLN A 148 -10.79 -19.91 -17.60
CA GLN A 148 -12.09 -20.24 -17.00
C GLN A 148 -12.85 -21.33 -17.77
N GLY A 149 -12.47 -21.64 -19.02
CA GLY A 149 -13.20 -22.59 -19.86
C GLY A 149 -14.62 -22.11 -20.21
N VAL A 150 -14.86 -20.80 -20.15
CA VAL A 150 -16.15 -20.15 -20.45
C VAL A 150 -15.94 -19.27 -21.69
N PRO A 151 -16.29 -19.74 -22.89
CA PRO A 151 -16.16 -18.95 -24.11
C PRO A 151 -16.97 -17.66 -24.02
N GLY A 152 -16.38 -16.53 -24.43
CA GLY A 152 -17.08 -15.24 -24.47
C GLY A 152 -17.24 -14.56 -23.10
N LEU A 153 -16.48 -14.98 -22.08
CA LEU A 153 -16.46 -14.33 -20.76
C LEU A 153 -16.02 -12.87 -20.89
N ALA A 154 -14.99 -12.60 -21.70
CA ALA A 154 -14.53 -11.24 -21.97
C ALA A 154 -15.63 -10.37 -22.59
N ALA A 155 -16.38 -10.91 -23.56
CA ALA A 155 -17.51 -10.22 -24.18
C ALA A 155 -18.66 -9.99 -23.18
N GLY A 156 -18.85 -10.91 -22.23
CA GLY A 156 -19.81 -10.76 -21.14
C GLY A 156 -19.41 -9.63 -20.18
N LEU A 157 -18.15 -9.57 -19.76
CA LEU A 157 -17.60 -8.50 -18.92
C LEU A 157 -17.70 -7.14 -19.61
N GLU A 158 -17.38 -7.08 -20.91
CA GLU A 158 -17.58 -5.87 -21.73
C GLU A 158 -19.04 -5.42 -21.74
N GLN A 159 -19.99 -6.35 -21.93
CA GLN A 159 -21.41 -6.04 -21.90
C GLN A 159 -21.85 -5.47 -20.55
N ILE A 160 -21.31 -5.97 -19.43
CA ILE A 160 -21.58 -5.40 -18.10
C ILE A 160 -21.00 -3.99 -17.99
N ALA A 161 -19.71 -3.80 -18.33
CA ALA A 161 -19.07 -2.49 -18.26
C ALA A 161 -19.78 -1.42 -19.11
N VAL A 162 -20.24 -1.79 -20.30
CA VAL A 162 -20.88 -0.85 -21.25
C VAL A 162 -22.38 -0.67 -20.94
N ARG A 163 -23.10 -1.75 -20.62
CA ARG A 163 -24.58 -1.75 -20.58
C ARG A 163 -25.16 -1.82 -19.17
N ALA A 164 -24.41 -2.26 -18.17
CA ALA A 164 -24.84 -2.23 -16.78
C ALA A 164 -24.21 -1.06 -16.04
N ASP A 165 -22.89 -1.06 -15.86
CA ASP A 165 -22.17 -0.06 -15.07
C ASP A 165 -20.64 -0.25 -15.25
N VAL A 166 -19.89 0.82 -15.53
CA VAL A 166 -18.43 0.72 -15.77
C VAL A 166 -17.62 0.39 -14.51
N ASP A 167 -18.04 0.90 -13.35
CA ASP A 167 -17.41 0.66 -12.05
C ASP A 167 -17.52 -0.83 -11.70
N LEU A 168 -18.76 -1.34 -11.68
CA LEU A 168 -19.03 -2.75 -11.38
C LEU A 168 -18.43 -3.68 -12.44
N GLY A 169 -18.48 -3.31 -13.72
CA GLY A 169 -17.86 -4.06 -14.80
C GLY A 169 -16.34 -4.23 -14.61
N TYR A 170 -15.66 -3.18 -14.17
CA TYR A 170 -14.24 -3.23 -13.87
C TYR A 170 -13.93 -4.05 -12.61
N ARG A 171 -14.69 -3.89 -11.51
CA ARG A 171 -14.52 -4.71 -10.30
C ARG A 171 -14.73 -6.21 -10.59
N LEU A 172 -15.74 -6.57 -11.37
CA LEU A 172 -15.97 -7.96 -11.79
C LEU A 172 -14.82 -8.49 -12.66
N PHE A 173 -14.27 -7.67 -13.56
CA PHE A 173 -13.09 -8.04 -14.33
C PHE A 173 -11.87 -8.31 -13.44
N LEU A 174 -11.56 -7.44 -12.48
CA LEU A 174 -10.50 -7.67 -11.50
C LEU A 174 -10.73 -8.95 -10.69
N ARG A 175 -11.96 -9.18 -10.23
CA ARG A 175 -12.30 -10.40 -9.47
C ARG A 175 -12.06 -11.66 -10.28
N VAL A 176 -12.46 -11.66 -11.56
CA VAL A 176 -12.21 -12.76 -12.50
C VAL A 176 -10.71 -12.97 -12.72
N LEU A 177 -9.90 -11.89 -12.82
CA LEU A 177 -8.44 -12.01 -12.90
C LEU A 177 -7.86 -12.66 -11.63
N LYS A 178 -8.26 -12.22 -10.45
CA LYS A 178 -7.80 -12.78 -9.16
C LYS A 178 -8.18 -14.26 -8.98
N VAL A 179 -9.31 -14.69 -9.53
CA VAL A 179 -9.72 -16.11 -9.55
C VAL A 179 -8.93 -16.92 -10.59
N SER A 180 -8.77 -16.37 -11.79
CA SER A 180 -8.08 -17.04 -12.90
C SER A 180 -6.56 -17.09 -12.72
N ARG A 181 -6.02 -16.15 -11.92
CA ARG A 181 -4.59 -15.92 -11.67
C ARG A 181 -3.72 -16.00 -12.93
N PRO A 182 -4.08 -15.28 -14.02
CA PRO A 182 -3.16 -15.17 -15.13
C PRO A 182 -1.98 -14.33 -14.68
N ARG A 183 -0.80 -14.67 -15.19
CA ARG A 183 0.40 -13.90 -14.96
C ARG A 183 0.33 -12.56 -15.70
N ILE A 184 0.40 -11.44 -14.97
CA ILE A 184 0.22 -10.07 -15.47
C ILE A 184 1.54 -9.32 -15.50
N GLU A 185 1.93 -8.80 -16.67
CA GLU A 185 3.12 -7.95 -16.80
C GLU A 185 2.96 -6.61 -16.04
N LYS A 186 4.07 -6.09 -15.51
CA LYS A 186 4.08 -4.87 -14.68
C LYS A 186 3.43 -3.67 -15.35
N GLU A 187 3.71 -3.44 -16.64
CA GLU A 187 3.15 -2.31 -17.38
C GLU A 187 1.63 -2.39 -17.49
N ARG A 188 1.07 -3.61 -17.52
CA ARG A 188 -0.38 -3.81 -17.53
C ARG A 188 -0.95 -3.62 -16.13
N TYR A 189 -0.28 -4.14 -15.11
CA TYR A 189 -0.66 -3.91 -13.72
C TYR A 189 -0.74 -2.40 -13.40
N ASP A 190 0.20 -1.60 -13.89
CA ASP A 190 0.18 -0.14 -13.71
C ASP A 190 -1.02 0.53 -14.39
N ARG A 191 -1.42 0.04 -15.56
CA ARG A 191 -2.65 0.52 -16.22
C ARG A 191 -3.90 0.15 -15.44
N LEU A 192 -3.94 -1.03 -14.81
CA LEU A 192 -5.04 -1.42 -13.92
C LEU A 192 -5.09 -0.51 -12.67
N LEU A 193 -3.95 -0.19 -12.06
CA LEU A 193 -3.90 0.79 -10.97
C LEU A 193 -4.39 2.18 -11.42
N ALA A 194 -3.94 2.65 -12.59
CA ALA A 194 -4.35 3.96 -13.11
C ALA A 194 -5.86 4.07 -13.37
N LEU A 195 -6.54 2.96 -13.68
CA LEU A 195 -8.00 2.92 -13.82
C LEU A 195 -8.75 3.04 -12.49
N ALA A 196 -8.12 2.69 -11.37
CA ALA A 196 -8.75 2.74 -10.05
C ALA A 196 -8.91 4.16 -9.52
N ALA A 197 -7.97 5.05 -9.83
CA ALA A 197 -8.00 6.45 -9.38
C ALA A 197 -9.27 7.22 -9.79
N PRO A 198 -9.70 7.26 -11.07
CA PRO A 198 -10.95 7.95 -11.45
C PRO A 198 -12.22 7.27 -10.92
N LEU A 199 -12.13 6.00 -10.51
CA LEU A 199 -13.23 5.26 -9.88
C LEU A 199 -13.24 5.41 -8.35
N GLY A 200 -12.21 6.04 -7.78
CA GLY A 200 -12.11 6.29 -6.34
C GLY A 200 -11.88 5.04 -5.50
N TYR A 201 -11.34 3.95 -6.06
CA TYR A 201 -11.07 2.74 -5.31
C TYR A 201 -9.82 2.84 -4.43
N PRO A 202 -9.81 2.10 -3.30
CA PRO A 202 -8.56 1.68 -2.68
C PRO A 202 -7.74 0.85 -3.67
N LEU A 203 -6.45 1.13 -3.81
CA LEU A 203 -5.58 0.40 -4.74
C LEU A 203 -5.42 -1.09 -4.38
N ALA A 204 -5.68 -1.48 -3.13
CA ALA A 204 -5.73 -2.87 -2.68
C ALA A 204 -6.84 -3.68 -3.39
N VAL A 205 -7.95 -3.05 -3.80
CA VAL A 205 -8.97 -3.68 -4.66
C VAL A 205 -8.37 -4.14 -5.98
N VAL A 206 -7.35 -3.46 -6.50
CA VAL A 206 -6.62 -3.92 -7.69
C VAL A 206 -5.54 -4.91 -7.31
N HIS A 207 -4.69 -4.57 -6.35
CA HIS A 207 -3.46 -5.32 -6.02
C HIS A 207 -3.71 -6.72 -5.48
N ASP A 208 -4.60 -6.86 -4.51
CA ASP A 208 -4.67 -8.05 -3.68
C ASP A 208 -5.16 -9.26 -4.47
N GLY A 209 -4.33 -10.31 -4.51
CA GLY A 209 -4.65 -11.57 -5.18
C GLY A 209 -4.37 -11.61 -6.68
N LEU A 210 -3.77 -10.56 -7.27
CA LEU A 210 -3.23 -10.63 -8.64
C LEU A 210 -1.86 -11.32 -8.67
N ASP A 211 -1.61 -12.07 -9.74
CA ASP A 211 -0.30 -12.67 -10.03
C ASP A 211 0.48 -11.77 -10.98
N VAL A 212 1.36 -10.93 -10.43
CA VAL A 212 2.10 -9.91 -11.19
C VAL A 212 3.54 -10.37 -11.45
N CYS A 213 4.00 -10.24 -12.70
CA CYS A 213 5.41 -10.29 -13.08
C CYS A 213 6.13 -9.06 -12.56
N TRP A 214 6.58 -9.10 -11.32
CA TRP A 214 7.41 -8.04 -10.80
C TRP A 214 8.78 -8.04 -11.49
N PRO A 215 9.30 -6.87 -11.91
CA PRO A 215 10.70 -6.76 -12.31
C PRO A 215 11.60 -7.08 -11.10
N PRO A 216 12.88 -7.46 -11.32
CA PRO A 216 13.82 -7.66 -10.23
C PRO A 216 13.88 -6.45 -9.29
N VAL A 217 14.08 -6.70 -7.99
CA VAL A 217 14.30 -5.64 -7.01
C VAL A 217 15.52 -4.82 -7.44
N ASP A 218 15.34 -3.52 -7.62
CA ASP A 218 16.39 -2.59 -8.02
C ASP A 218 16.55 -1.51 -6.96
N THR A 219 17.55 -1.66 -6.08
CA THR A 219 17.87 -0.64 -5.09
C THR A 219 18.43 0.63 -5.73
N GLY A 220 18.76 0.59 -7.03
CA GLY A 220 19.08 1.69 -7.94
C GLY A 220 18.10 2.86 -7.88
N ARG A 221 16.83 2.49 -7.85
CA ARG A 221 15.67 3.37 -7.84
C ARG A 221 15.38 3.86 -6.43
N ARG A 222 15.87 5.06 -6.14
CA ARG A 222 15.65 5.79 -4.86
C ARG A 222 14.62 6.90 -4.99
N ASP A 223 13.84 6.91 -6.08
CA ASP A 223 12.67 7.76 -6.35
C ASP A 223 11.47 7.40 -5.45
N MET A 224 11.75 7.07 -4.20
CA MET A 224 10.76 6.75 -3.20
C MET A 224 10.00 8.03 -2.85
N GLU A 225 8.67 7.96 -2.94
CA GLU A 225 7.82 9.10 -2.60
C GLU A 225 8.05 9.56 -1.15
N ARG A 226 8.36 8.62 -0.24
CA ARG A 226 8.53 8.86 1.20
C ARG A 226 9.95 8.49 1.66
N ASP A 227 10.24 8.75 2.93
CA ASP A 227 11.46 8.25 3.57
C ASP A 227 11.51 6.71 3.56
N PHE A 228 12.71 6.14 3.49
CA PHE A 228 12.96 4.73 3.24
C PHE A 228 14.25 4.27 3.91
N GLY A 229 14.51 2.96 3.88
CA GLY A 229 15.75 2.39 4.42
C GLY A 229 15.90 2.66 5.92
N LEU A 230 17.13 2.91 6.39
CA LEU A 230 17.37 3.05 7.83
C LEU A 230 16.71 4.30 8.44
N SER A 231 16.65 5.41 7.69
CA SER A 231 15.95 6.62 8.12
C SER A 231 14.43 6.42 8.18
N GLY A 232 13.85 5.79 7.15
CA GLY A 232 12.42 5.46 7.12
C GLY A 232 12.02 4.47 8.22
N LEU A 233 12.85 3.47 8.52
CA LEU A 233 12.63 2.59 9.67
C LEU A 233 12.65 3.39 10.98
N ALA A 234 13.65 4.26 11.18
CA ALA A 234 13.76 5.06 12.40
C ALA A 234 12.55 5.98 12.58
N GLU A 235 11.96 6.52 11.51
CA GLU A 235 10.71 7.26 11.56
C GLU A 235 9.54 6.44 12.12
N ARG A 236 9.44 5.13 11.82
CA ARG A 236 8.38 4.27 12.38
C ARG A 236 8.46 4.14 13.90
N PHE A 237 9.67 4.32 14.44
CA PHE A 237 9.95 4.32 15.87
C PHE A 237 9.99 5.73 16.48
N ALA A 238 9.61 6.76 15.75
CA ALA A 238 9.58 8.12 16.29
C ALA A 238 8.44 8.32 17.30
N GLY A 239 8.75 8.99 18.41
CA GLY A 239 7.80 9.30 19.48
C GLY A 239 7.85 8.32 20.66
N SER A 240 7.01 8.55 21.67
CA SER A 240 7.09 7.85 22.96
C SER A 240 6.16 6.64 23.11
N TRP A 241 5.29 6.38 22.13
CA TRP A 241 4.30 5.31 22.21
C TRP A 241 4.19 4.52 20.90
N HIS A 242 4.38 3.21 21.01
CA HIS A 242 4.19 2.28 19.90
C HIS A 242 3.25 1.15 20.35
N PRO A 243 2.17 0.86 19.59
CA PRO A 243 1.23 -0.21 19.94
C PRO A 243 1.81 -1.61 19.72
N HIS A 244 2.94 -1.72 19.02
CA HIS A 244 3.57 -2.98 18.64
C HIS A 244 4.98 -3.11 19.25
N SER A 245 5.44 -4.34 19.40
CA SER A 245 6.85 -4.63 19.71
C SER A 245 7.78 -4.18 18.57
N ALA A 246 9.08 -4.07 18.85
CA ALA A 246 10.05 -3.68 17.82
C ALA A 246 10.13 -4.68 16.65
N PRO A 247 10.11 -6.02 16.88
CA PRO A 247 10.04 -6.99 15.78
C PRO A 247 8.77 -6.86 14.94
N GLU A 248 7.61 -6.66 15.57
CA GLU A 248 6.34 -6.47 14.85
C GLU A 248 6.35 -5.18 14.02
N THR A 249 6.88 -4.08 14.56
CA THR A 249 7.03 -2.81 13.84
C THR A 249 7.96 -2.95 12.63
N LEU A 250 9.05 -3.70 12.78
CA LEU A 250 9.97 -3.98 11.69
C LEU A 250 9.32 -4.85 10.60
N ILE A 251 8.61 -5.90 10.98
CA ILE A 251 7.89 -6.77 10.02
C ILE A 251 6.80 -5.98 9.28
N ASP A 252 6.04 -5.14 9.99
CA ASP A 252 5.03 -4.26 9.40
C ASP A 252 5.66 -3.30 8.39
N HIS A 253 6.74 -2.61 8.77
CA HIS A 253 7.48 -1.71 7.87
C HIS A 253 7.95 -2.41 6.59
N LEU A 254 8.51 -3.62 6.72
CA LEU A 254 9.02 -4.42 5.60
C LEU A 254 7.93 -5.08 4.74
N SER A 255 6.69 -5.11 5.25
CA SER A 255 5.56 -5.67 4.52
C SER A 255 4.97 -4.67 3.53
N TRP A 256 5.26 -3.38 3.70
CA TRP A 256 4.67 -2.30 2.91
C TRP A 256 5.61 -1.78 1.82
N ASP A 257 5.73 -2.53 0.72
CA ASP A 257 6.38 -2.02 -0.49
C ASP A 257 5.52 -1.02 -1.26
N GLY A 258 4.26 -0.79 -0.87
CA GLY A 258 3.30 -0.01 -1.66
C GLY A 258 2.88 -0.76 -2.94
N PHE A 259 1.93 -0.18 -3.67
CA PHE A 259 1.29 -0.89 -4.78
C PHE A 259 2.13 -0.92 -6.05
N GLU A 260 2.97 0.08 -6.29
CA GLU A 260 3.67 0.24 -7.59
C GLU A 260 5.05 -0.42 -7.65
N ARG A 261 5.56 -0.91 -6.52
CA ARG A 261 6.96 -1.37 -6.38
C ARG A 261 7.04 -2.88 -6.26
N THR A 262 8.19 -3.41 -6.69
CA THR A 262 8.49 -4.84 -6.55
C THR A 262 8.50 -5.24 -5.07
N PRO A 263 7.81 -6.32 -4.68
CA PRO A 263 7.88 -6.86 -3.34
C PRO A 263 9.33 -7.12 -2.88
N GLY A 264 9.67 -6.65 -1.67
CA GLY A 264 11.01 -6.71 -1.10
C GLY A 264 11.88 -5.48 -1.38
N THR A 265 11.37 -4.44 -2.04
CA THR A 265 12.11 -3.19 -2.27
C THR A 265 12.49 -2.49 -0.96
N GLU A 266 11.56 -2.36 -0.01
CA GLU A 266 11.85 -1.75 1.30
C GLU A 266 12.92 -2.57 2.07
N ALA A 267 12.77 -3.90 2.07
CA ALA A 267 13.74 -4.79 2.71
C ALA A 267 15.13 -4.70 2.09
N ALA A 268 15.23 -4.59 0.76
CA ALA A 268 16.51 -4.45 0.06
C ALA A 268 17.17 -3.09 0.33
N LEU A 269 16.42 -1.99 0.31
CA LEU A 269 16.94 -0.66 0.61
C LEU A 269 17.41 -0.54 2.07
N LEU A 270 16.62 -1.06 3.02
CA LEU A 270 17.00 -1.12 4.42
C LEU A 270 18.23 -2.00 4.63
N LEU A 271 18.28 -3.19 4.01
CA LEU A 271 19.44 -4.07 4.09
C LEU A 271 20.71 -3.39 3.54
N GLU A 272 20.61 -2.68 2.41
CA GLU A 272 21.75 -1.95 1.84
C GLU A 272 22.29 -0.90 2.82
N ASP A 273 21.42 -0.05 3.38
CA ASP A 273 21.80 0.99 4.35
C ASP A 273 22.44 0.37 5.61
N VAL A 274 21.82 -0.66 6.17
CA VAL A 274 22.28 -1.31 7.39
C VAL A 274 23.62 -2.02 7.17
N LEU A 275 23.80 -2.71 6.04
CA LEU A 275 25.07 -3.36 5.72
C LEU A 275 26.19 -2.33 5.51
N ARG A 276 25.93 -1.15 4.93
CA ARG A 276 26.93 -0.07 4.82
C ARG A 276 27.40 0.37 6.20
N VAL A 277 26.45 0.62 7.10
CA VAL A 277 26.73 1.06 8.47
C VAL A 277 27.49 -0.03 9.24
N LEU A 278 27.04 -1.28 9.21
CA LEU A 278 27.68 -2.38 9.94
C LEU A 278 29.09 -2.70 9.45
N ARG A 279 29.35 -2.57 8.14
CA ARG A 279 30.67 -2.81 7.52
C ARG A 279 31.64 -1.63 7.64
N SER A 280 31.17 -0.47 8.09
CA SER A 280 32.02 0.68 8.36
C SER A 280 32.83 0.53 9.64
N ASP A 281 33.79 1.43 9.84
CA ASP A 281 34.61 1.54 11.06
C ASP A 281 33.91 2.30 12.20
N LEU A 282 32.61 2.61 12.07
CA LEU A 282 31.87 3.32 13.09
C LEU A 282 31.79 2.51 14.40
N SER A 283 32.04 3.20 15.50
CA SER A 283 31.97 2.62 16.82
C SER A 283 30.53 2.24 17.18
N THR A 284 30.35 1.21 18.01
CA THR A 284 29.01 0.84 18.54
C THR A 284 28.32 2.01 19.22
N GLN A 285 29.06 2.87 19.93
CA GLN A 285 28.51 4.07 20.55
C GLN A 285 27.95 5.06 19.52
N THR A 286 28.65 5.26 18.40
CA THR A 286 28.18 6.08 17.28
C THR A 286 26.89 5.49 16.69
N LEU A 287 26.82 4.17 16.49
CA LEU A 287 25.63 3.50 15.96
C LEU A 287 24.43 3.66 16.90
N THR A 288 24.64 3.48 18.20
CA THR A 288 23.60 3.70 19.23
C THR A 288 23.12 5.15 19.20
N ALA A 289 24.03 6.13 19.16
CA ALA A 289 23.66 7.54 19.11
C ALA A 289 22.86 7.91 17.86
N LEU A 290 23.25 7.38 16.69
CA LEU A 290 22.53 7.60 15.43
C LEU A 290 21.10 7.04 15.49
N TRP A 291 20.95 5.80 15.96
CA TRP A 291 19.64 5.17 16.08
C TRP A 291 18.72 5.97 17.00
N LEU A 292 19.19 6.26 18.22
CA LEU A 292 18.41 6.99 19.23
C LEU A 292 18.04 8.40 18.77
N ALA A 293 18.93 9.08 18.04
CA ALA A 293 18.63 10.38 17.47
C ALA A 293 17.56 10.30 16.38
N ALA A 294 17.73 9.38 15.42
CA ALA A 294 16.83 9.26 14.28
C ALA A 294 15.43 8.73 14.66
N SER A 295 15.37 7.88 15.70
CA SER A 295 14.13 7.30 16.22
C SER A 295 13.50 8.13 17.35
N GLU A 296 14.01 9.33 17.66
CA GLU A 296 13.50 10.16 18.77
C GLU A 296 13.45 9.42 20.13
N GLN A 297 14.37 8.47 20.33
CA GLN A 297 14.39 7.52 21.47
C GLN A 297 13.17 6.59 21.62
N GLY A 298 12.27 6.50 20.65
CA GLY A 298 11.06 5.66 20.77
C GLY A 298 11.34 4.16 20.85
N HIS A 299 12.46 3.70 20.27
CA HIS A 299 13.06 2.40 20.60
C HIS A 299 14.37 2.55 21.36
N GLY A 300 14.27 2.72 22.67
CA GLY A 300 15.40 2.81 23.60
C GLY A 300 16.15 1.49 23.76
N ILE A 301 16.89 1.06 22.74
CA ILE A 301 17.66 -0.20 22.71
C ILE A 301 18.60 -0.37 23.92
N HIS A 302 19.12 0.74 24.46
CA HIS A 302 20.01 0.76 25.61
C HIS A 302 19.28 0.44 26.94
N LEU A 303 17.98 0.73 27.03
CA LEU A 303 17.16 0.44 28.22
C LEU A 303 17.04 -1.06 28.51
N PHE A 304 17.23 -1.89 27.49
CA PHE A 304 17.14 -3.34 27.58
C PHE A 304 18.50 -4.04 27.45
N GLY A 305 19.60 -3.30 27.66
CA GLY A 305 20.96 -3.84 27.59
C GLY A 305 21.43 -4.21 26.19
N GLY A 306 20.73 -3.72 25.15
CA GLY A 306 21.15 -3.81 23.76
C GLY A 306 22.04 -2.63 23.36
N ASP A 307 22.62 -2.73 22.16
CA ASP A 307 23.37 -1.64 21.53
C ASP A 307 22.99 -1.52 20.05
N GLY A 308 23.37 -0.39 19.43
CA GLY A 308 23.01 -0.11 18.05
C GLY A 308 23.53 -1.14 17.07
N ARG A 309 24.69 -1.77 17.33
CA ARG A 309 25.24 -2.79 16.43
C ARG A 309 24.39 -4.05 16.47
N ARG A 310 24.06 -4.55 17.65
CA ARG A 310 23.20 -5.72 17.82
C ARG A 310 21.81 -5.50 17.21
N TRP A 311 21.21 -4.33 17.44
CA TRP A 311 19.91 -3.99 16.84
C TRP A 311 19.96 -4.04 15.31
N LEU A 312 21.00 -3.46 14.71
CA LEU A 312 21.19 -3.48 13.27
C LEU A 312 21.42 -4.90 12.71
N GLU A 313 22.09 -5.78 13.46
CA GLU A 313 22.24 -7.20 13.10
C GLU A 313 20.88 -7.93 13.11
N GLU A 314 20.00 -7.63 14.07
CA GLU A 314 18.63 -8.14 14.11
C GLU A 314 17.83 -7.64 12.90
N VAL A 315 17.98 -6.36 12.53
CA VAL A 315 17.36 -5.80 11.31
C VAL A 315 17.83 -6.53 10.05
N VAL A 316 19.13 -6.84 9.92
CA VAL A 316 19.66 -7.63 8.80
C VAL A 316 18.96 -8.99 8.71
N ALA A 317 18.85 -9.71 9.82
CA ALA A 317 18.25 -11.04 9.83
C ALA A 317 16.80 -11.03 9.33
N VAL A 318 15.99 -10.05 9.76
CA VAL A 318 14.59 -9.92 9.34
C VAL A 318 14.49 -9.50 7.86
N CYS A 319 15.34 -8.58 7.39
CA CYS A 319 15.40 -8.20 5.98
C CYS A 319 15.75 -9.39 5.08
N GLU A 320 16.75 -10.20 5.46
CA GLU A 320 17.15 -11.39 4.71
C GLU A 320 16.04 -12.45 4.68
N GLU A 321 15.32 -12.63 5.78
CA GLU A 321 14.16 -13.52 5.84
C GLU A 321 13.04 -13.05 4.91
N ARG A 322 12.69 -11.76 4.96
CA ARG A 322 11.70 -11.15 4.07
C ARG A 322 12.09 -11.33 2.61
N LEU A 323 13.32 -10.97 2.23
CA LEU A 323 13.80 -11.09 0.85
C LEU A 323 13.79 -12.53 0.36
N ARG A 324 14.16 -13.51 1.21
CA ARG A 324 14.06 -14.92 0.86
C ARG A 324 12.62 -15.35 0.56
N ALA A 325 11.64 -14.78 1.27
CA ALA A 325 10.23 -15.10 1.08
C ALA A 325 9.63 -14.45 -0.19
N VAL A 326 9.94 -13.17 -0.46
CA VAL A 326 9.25 -12.41 -1.53
C VAL A 326 10.08 -12.16 -2.78
N ALA A 327 11.40 -12.21 -2.68
CA ALA A 327 12.34 -11.97 -3.78
C ALA A 327 13.52 -12.97 -3.72
N PRO A 328 13.27 -14.30 -3.81
CA PRO A 328 14.29 -15.32 -3.58
C PRO A 328 15.48 -15.28 -4.56
N ALA A 329 15.33 -14.63 -5.71
CA ALA A 329 16.40 -14.43 -6.69
C ALA A 329 17.25 -13.16 -6.42
N TYR A 330 16.86 -12.33 -5.45
CA TYR A 330 17.59 -11.11 -5.11
C TYR A 330 18.92 -11.45 -4.42
N VAL A 331 19.98 -10.79 -4.86
CA VAL A 331 21.31 -10.84 -4.24
C VAL A 331 21.63 -9.44 -3.74
N PRO A 332 21.95 -9.25 -2.44
CA PRO A 332 22.30 -7.94 -1.91
C PRO A 332 23.48 -7.32 -2.66
N VAL A 333 23.29 -6.10 -3.18
CA VAL A 333 24.32 -5.33 -3.87
C VAL A 333 24.56 -4.04 -3.10
N LEU A 334 25.80 -3.82 -2.64
CA LEU A 334 26.22 -2.51 -2.13
C LEU A 334 26.66 -1.65 -3.30
N ARG A 335 25.87 -0.64 -3.63
CA ARG A 335 26.18 0.27 -4.74
C ARG A 335 27.36 1.21 -4.40
N PRO A 336 28.09 1.73 -5.39
CA PRO A 336 29.06 2.78 -5.15
C PRO A 336 28.41 4.01 -4.51
N VAL A 337 29.13 4.65 -3.59
CA VAL A 337 28.70 5.85 -2.88
C VAL A 337 29.00 7.09 -3.74
N ASP A 338 28.08 8.07 -3.78
CA ASP A 338 28.35 9.40 -4.38
C ASP A 338 29.20 10.26 -3.42
N ALA A 339 30.48 9.92 -3.29
CA ALA A 339 31.40 10.63 -2.37
C ALA A 339 31.52 12.14 -2.69
N GLU A 340 31.29 12.54 -3.93
CA GLU A 340 31.30 13.95 -4.36
C GLU A 340 30.13 14.76 -3.76
N ALA A 341 29.12 14.10 -3.19
CA ALA A 341 28.03 14.78 -2.48
C ALA A 341 28.42 15.17 -1.04
N ALA A 342 29.43 14.50 -0.45
CA ALA A 342 29.80 14.68 0.95
C ALA A 342 30.12 16.13 1.33
N PRO A 343 30.91 16.92 0.55
CA PRO A 343 31.19 18.31 0.91
C PRO A 343 29.92 19.18 1.01
N GLY A 344 28.95 18.93 0.12
CA GLY A 344 27.67 19.64 0.10
C GLY A 344 26.85 19.37 1.36
N VAL A 345 26.75 18.09 1.75
CA VAL A 345 26.02 17.65 2.95
C VAL A 345 26.73 18.12 4.23
N LEU A 346 28.05 17.95 4.33
CA LEU A 346 28.84 18.39 5.48
C LEU A 346 28.74 19.90 5.72
N ARG A 347 28.70 20.70 4.65
CA ARG A 347 28.47 22.14 4.79
C ARG A 347 27.14 22.43 5.48
N ARG A 348 26.05 21.76 5.08
CA ARG A 348 24.72 21.95 5.68
C ARG A 348 24.67 21.50 7.13
N LEU A 349 25.33 20.38 7.45
CA LEU A 349 25.44 19.90 8.81
C LEU A 349 26.17 20.93 9.70
N ARG A 350 27.34 21.41 9.26
CA ARG A 350 28.15 22.41 10.01
C ARG A 350 27.43 23.72 10.19
N GLU A 351 26.70 24.19 9.18
CA GLU A 351 25.86 25.39 9.28
C GLU A 351 24.83 25.27 10.42
N ARG A 352 24.40 24.06 10.80
CA ARG A 352 23.38 23.80 11.83
C ARG A 352 23.93 23.26 13.15
N GLU A 353 25.24 23.08 13.25
CA GLU A 353 25.87 22.42 14.41
C GLU A 353 25.60 23.16 15.73
N GLU A 354 25.71 24.49 15.72
CA GLU A 354 25.42 25.32 16.92
C GLU A 354 23.94 25.23 17.34
N ASP A 355 23.03 25.28 16.36
CA ASP A 355 21.58 25.18 16.61
C ASP A 355 21.23 23.80 17.21
N MET A 356 21.89 22.73 16.74
CA MET A 356 21.75 21.37 17.26
C MET A 356 22.39 21.22 18.64
N ALA A 357 23.57 21.79 18.88
CA ALA A 357 24.31 21.67 20.13
C ALA A 357 23.54 22.21 21.34
N GLY A 358 22.67 23.22 21.14
CA GLY A 358 21.80 23.77 22.17
C GLY A 358 20.58 22.90 22.52
N ARG A 359 20.44 21.71 21.93
CA ARG A 359 19.25 20.86 22.03
C ARG A 359 19.60 19.43 22.41
N VAL A 360 18.59 18.67 22.82
CA VAL A 360 18.72 17.26 23.20
C VAL A 360 17.60 16.44 22.57
N VAL A 361 17.89 15.19 22.21
CA VAL A 361 16.88 14.21 21.82
C VAL A 361 16.45 13.44 23.06
N GLY A 362 15.13 13.30 23.24
CA GLY A 362 14.52 12.57 24.35
C GLY A 362 14.51 13.32 25.68
N HIS A 363 14.40 12.58 26.79
CA HIS A 363 14.17 13.15 28.12
C HIS A 363 14.98 12.47 29.22
N GLY A 364 15.26 13.21 30.30
CA GLY A 364 15.89 12.66 31.50
C GLY A 364 17.39 12.43 31.38
N GLN A 365 17.92 11.48 32.17
CA GLN A 365 19.37 11.20 32.27
C GLN A 365 19.96 10.57 31.01
N GLU A 366 19.11 10.06 30.12
CA GLU A 366 19.51 9.41 28.87
C GLU A 366 19.35 10.32 27.65
N ALA A 367 19.01 11.59 27.86
CA ALA A 367 18.88 12.57 26.79
C ALA A 367 20.19 12.69 26.01
N LEU A 368 20.11 12.60 24.69
CA LEU A 368 21.27 12.63 23.82
C LEU A 368 21.56 14.08 23.37
N PRO A 369 22.74 14.66 23.69
CA PRO A 369 23.09 16.01 23.26
C PRO A 369 23.16 16.12 21.74
N GLY A 370 22.60 17.18 21.16
CA GLY A 370 22.62 17.38 19.71
C GLY A 370 24.03 17.54 19.12
N SER A 371 25.02 17.94 19.92
CA SER A 371 26.44 17.93 19.51
C SER A 371 26.98 16.52 19.27
N ALA A 372 26.58 15.54 20.09
CA ALA A 372 26.94 14.14 19.88
C ALA A 372 26.25 13.58 18.62
N VAL A 373 25.01 14.01 18.35
CA VAL A 373 24.28 13.67 17.13
C VAL A 373 24.99 14.23 15.89
N ALA A 374 25.36 15.52 15.90
CA ALA A 374 26.08 16.16 14.81
C ALA A 374 27.42 15.47 14.51
N ALA A 375 28.21 15.15 15.55
CA ALA A 375 29.47 14.43 15.40
C ALA A 375 29.29 13.00 14.84
N ALA A 376 28.20 12.33 15.20
CA ALA A 376 27.88 11.02 14.65
C ALA A 376 27.49 11.11 13.16
N LEU A 377 26.66 12.10 12.80
CA LEU A 377 26.25 12.36 11.42
C LEU A 377 27.44 12.72 10.52
N GLU A 378 28.40 13.52 10.99
CA GLU A 378 29.62 13.84 10.23
C GLU A 378 30.41 12.57 9.89
N GLN A 379 30.48 11.63 10.83
CA GLN A 379 31.14 10.33 10.58
C GLN A 379 30.39 9.50 9.55
N VAL A 380 29.05 9.47 9.56
CA VAL A 380 28.26 8.76 8.53
C VAL A 380 28.51 9.37 7.15
N VAL A 381 28.40 10.68 7.03
CA VAL A 381 28.58 11.39 5.75
C VAL A 381 30.00 11.19 5.19
N THR A 382 31.00 11.14 6.07
CA THR A 382 32.41 11.03 5.67
C THR A 382 32.86 9.59 5.40
N ARG A 383 32.38 8.62 6.20
CA ARG A 383 32.93 7.25 6.23
C ARG A 383 31.98 6.19 5.70
N VAL A 384 30.69 6.49 5.56
CA VAL A 384 29.68 5.51 5.19
C VAL A 384 29.03 5.88 3.87
N ASP A 385 28.18 6.91 3.87
CA ASP A 385 27.40 7.33 2.72
C ASP A 385 26.79 8.73 2.97
N PRO A 386 27.06 9.74 2.12
CA PRO A 386 26.46 11.06 2.26
C PRO A 386 24.95 11.09 1.98
N ASP A 387 24.38 10.16 1.20
CA ASP A 387 22.91 10.03 1.04
C ASP A 387 22.29 9.62 2.38
N LEU A 388 22.74 8.50 2.94
CA LEU A 388 22.25 8.03 4.24
C LEU A 388 22.49 9.08 5.35
N GLY A 389 23.68 9.68 5.37
CA GLY A 389 24.00 10.74 6.32
C GLY A 389 23.08 11.96 6.18
N PHE A 390 22.69 12.33 4.95
CA PHE A 390 21.73 13.40 4.72
C PHE A 390 20.31 13.05 5.19
N ARG A 391 19.80 11.84 4.88
CA ARG A 391 18.48 11.40 5.39
C ARG A 391 18.43 11.37 6.91
N LEU A 392 19.46 10.83 7.56
CA LEU A 392 19.56 10.83 9.03
C LEU A 392 19.73 12.24 9.61
N PHE A 393 20.39 13.16 8.90
CA PHE A 393 20.48 14.56 9.28
C PHE A 393 19.11 15.24 9.26
N LEU A 394 18.32 15.05 8.21
CA LEU A 394 16.94 15.56 8.14
C LEU A 394 16.11 15.03 9.32
N ARG A 395 16.16 13.72 9.59
CA ARG A 395 15.51 13.11 10.78
C ARG A 395 15.96 13.74 12.09
N ALA A 396 17.26 14.00 12.26
CA ALA A 396 17.79 14.63 13.47
C ALA A 396 17.29 16.06 13.66
N LEU A 397 17.10 16.84 12.59
CA LEU A 397 16.51 18.18 12.67
C LEU A 397 15.07 18.13 13.22
N VAL A 398 14.28 17.13 12.81
CA VAL A 398 12.92 16.89 13.35
C VAL A 398 13.00 16.52 14.82
N ALA A 399 13.83 15.54 15.17
CA ALA A 399 13.97 15.05 16.54
C ALA A 399 14.43 16.14 17.53
N LEU A 400 15.29 17.06 17.08
CA LEU A 400 15.76 18.19 17.86
C LEU A 400 14.83 19.42 17.75
N ALA A 401 13.81 19.38 16.89
CA ALA A 401 12.93 20.51 16.55
C ALA A 401 13.70 21.78 16.12
N VAL A 402 14.75 21.62 15.31
CA VAL A 402 15.58 22.73 14.81
C VAL A 402 14.79 23.52 13.76
N PRO A 403 14.52 24.82 13.96
CA PRO A 403 13.71 25.60 13.03
C PRO A 403 14.46 25.87 11.72
N LEU A 404 13.70 25.98 10.63
CA LEU A 404 14.22 26.26 9.29
C LEU A 404 13.59 27.53 8.69
N THR A 405 14.35 28.22 7.85
CA THR A 405 13.80 29.22 6.91
C THR A 405 13.40 28.54 5.60
N ARG A 406 12.61 29.24 4.78
CA ARG A 406 12.22 28.74 3.43
C ARG A 406 13.44 28.55 2.52
N GLU A 407 14.42 29.44 2.61
CA GLU A 407 15.65 29.36 1.82
C GLU A 407 16.48 28.14 2.23
N GLN A 408 16.51 27.81 3.52
CA GLN A 408 17.19 26.60 4.01
C GLN A 408 16.48 25.34 3.55
N PHE A 409 15.15 25.33 3.61
CA PHE A 409 14.33 24.23 3.11
C PHE A 409 14.58 23.97 1.62
N ALA A 410 14.52 25.00 0.77
CA ALA A 410 14.80 24.89 -0.66
C ALA A 410 16.22 24.37 -0.96
N GLN A 411 17.20 24.71 -0.11
CA GLN A 411 18.56 24.19 -0.24
C GLN A 411 18.66 22.71 0.11
N TYR A 412 17.80 22.20 1.00
CA TYR A 412 17.71 20.78 1.33
C TYR A 412 16.99 20.01 0.24
N GLU A 413 15.93 20.58 -0.35
CA GLU A 413 15.25 20.03 -1.54
C GLU A 413 16.25 19.84 -2.69
N ALA A 414 17.09 20.84 -2.98
CA ALA A 414 18.11 20.73 -4.04
C ALA A 414 19.15 19.61 -3.79
N ILE A 415 19.45 19.28 -2.53
CA ILE A 415 20.29 18.11 -2.20
C ILE A 415 19.50 16.82 -2.41
N GLY A 416 18.23 16.78 -1.98
CA GLY A 416 17.34 15.65 -2.22
C GLY A 416 17.14 15.35 -3.71
N GLU A 417 17.00 16.38 -4.56
CA GLU A 417 16.93 16.22 -6.02
C GLU A 417 18.16 15.53 -6.59
N ARG A 418 19.37 15.86 -6.09
CA ARG A 418 20.62 15.18 -6.48
C ARG A 418 20.57 13.69 -6.12
N PHE A 419 20.03 13.36 -4.94
CA PHE A 419 19.83 11.98 -4.51
C PHE A 419 18.55 11.32 -5.06
N ARG A 420 17.75 12.09 -5.81
CA ARG A 420 16.48 11.68 -6.45
C ARG A 420 15.37 11.31 -5.47
N TYR A 421 15.27 12.00 -4.34
CA TYR A 421 14.13 11.80 -3.43
C TYR A 421 12.82 12.24 -4.07
N GLY A 422 11.73 11.55 -3.73
CA GLY A 422 10.38 11.95 -4.12
C GLY A 422 9.86 13.16 -3.34
N GLU A 423 8.80 13.77 -3.87
CA GLU A 423 8.22 15.03 -3.33
C GLU A 423 7.81 14.91 -1.86
N SER A 424 7.21 13.78 -1.44
CA SER A 424 6.71 13.59 -0.07
C SER A 424 7.82 13.28 0.95
N HIS A 425 9.09 13.14 0.54
CA HIS A 425 10.21 12.84 1.44
C HIS A 425 10.45 13.98 2.45
N PHE A 426 10.13 15.22 2.07
CA PHE A 426 10.36 16.40 2.89
C PHE A 426 9.17 16.81 3.78
N PHE A 427 8.04 16.09 3.73
CA PHE A 427 6.79 16.46 4.40
C PHE A 427 6.95 16.75 5.90
N ARG A 428 7.79 15.97 6.62
CA ARG A 428 8.06 16.18 8.06
C ARG A 428 8.98 17.37 8.32
N ILE A 429 9.90 17.66 7.39
CA ILE A 429 10.85 18.76 7.51
C ILE A 429 10.16 20.10 7.24
N GLU A 430 9.18 20.12 6.34
CA GLU A 430 8.38 21.31 6.03
C GLU A 430 7.71 21.89 7.29
N GLN A 431 7.33 21.04 8.26
CA GLN A 431 6.75 21.46 9.54
C GLN A 431 7.70 22.30 10.40
N LEU A 432 9.02 22.25 10.15
CA LEU A 432 10.02 23.05 10.84
C LEU A 432 10.17 24.46 10.24
N VAL A 433 9.60 24.70 9.06
CA VAL A 433 9.69 25.98 8.36
C VAL A 433 8.81 27.00 9.07
N ARG A 434 9.44 28.04 9.61
CA ARG A 434 8.71 29.17 10.20
C ARG A 434 8.30 30.14 9.10
N ASN A 435 7.01 30.48 9.04
CA ASN A 435 6.57 31.65 8.27
C ASN A 435 7.09 32.88 8.99
N GLY A 436 8.04 33.58 8.36
CA GLY A 436 8.63 34.82 8.87
C GLY A 436 7.63 35.96 8.96
#